data_AF-A0A286P4H7-F1
#
_entry.id   AF-A0A286P4H7-F1
#
_cell.length_a   1.000
_cell.length_b   1.000
_cell.length_c   1.000
_cell.angle_alpha   90.00
_cell.angle_beta   90.00
_cell.angle_gamma   90.00
#
_symmetry.space_group_name_H-M   'P 1'
#
loop_
_entity.id
_entity.type
_entity.pdbx_description
1 polymer ?
#
loop_
_entity_poly.entity_id
_entity_poly.type
_entity_poly.pdbx_seq_one_letter_code
_entity_poly.pdbx_strand_id
1 'polypeptide(L)'
;MFPDLAVKGTKSFDWYKPAFRDRITQIVMEVVSKYAVDGVNLDYVRFSIPQGKRADEAERAISEVMRRINKEGKRLKANLVISVDAAPWKPDIKAFGQNAPKWADEGIVDVVYSMQYHANPDFGIIKSIQSRMKRPEALVVMVGNFDRLGPGHAVAERNPARVSELISKARAISRGNGVALYYYGRLSDRQIDALKKGVFQAKARPQWKTA
;
A
#
# COMPACT_ATOMS: atom_id res chain seq x y z
N MET A 1 -9.87 9.92 -21.62
CA MET A 1 -9.15 10.61 -20.51
C MET A 1 -10.08 11.68 -19.94
N PHE A 2 -10.04 12.00 -18.64
CA PHE A 2 -10.95 12.99 -18.00
C PHE A 2 -10.22 14.32 -17.78
N PRO A 3 -9.99 15.15 -18.82
CA PRO A 3 -9.16 16.36 -18.71
C PRO A 3 -9.72 17.36 -17.69
N ASP A 4 -11.05 17.46 -17.58
CA ASP A 4 -11.70 18.38 -16.65
C ASP A 4 -11.50 18.03 -15.18
N LEU A 5 -11.08 16.79 -14.89
CA LEU A 5 -10.75 16.32 -13.54
C LEU A 5 -9.25 16.48 -13.21
N ALA A 6 -8.42 16.87 -14.18
CA ALA A 6 -6.98 17.02 -13.99
C ALA A 6 -6.61 18.34 -13.30
N VAL A 7 -5.44 18.35 -12.66
CA VAL A 7 -4.73 19.58 -12.30
C VAL A 7 -4.12 20.15 -13.58
N LYS A 8 -4.43 21.42 -13.90
CA LYS A 8 -3.99 22.10 -15.12
C LYS A 8 -2.46 22.00 -15.28
N GLY A 9 -2.01 21.61 -16.47
CA GLY A 9 -0.58 21.48 -16.79
C GLY A 9 0.10 20.23 -16.22
N THR A 10 -0.65 19.28 -15.64
CA THR A 10 -0.09 18.04 -15.08
C THR A 10 -0.79 16.81 -15.66
N LYS A 11 -0.18 15.63 -15.45
CA LYS A 11 -0.80 14.33 -15.73
C LYS A 11 -1.58 13.75 -14.53
N SER A 12 -1.86 14.57 -13.51
CA SER A 12 -2.46 14.12 -12.25
C SER A 12 -3.89 14.64 -12.10
N PHE A 13 -4.76 13.82 -11.51
CA PHE A 13 -6.10 14.26 -11.14
C PHE A 13 -6.09 15.16 -9.90
N ASP A 14 -7.05 16.08 -9.84
CA ASP A 14 -7.23 16.99 -8.71
C ASP A 14 -8.15 16.36 -7.65
N TRP A 15 -7.54 15.85 -6.58
CA TRP A 15 -8.23 15.27 -5.44
C TRP A 15 -9.21 16.23 -4.75
N TYR A 16 -9.06 17.55 -4.92
CA TYR A 16 -9.98 18.52 -4.34
C TYR A 16 -11.29 18.63 -5.11
N LYS A 17 -11.35 18.20 -6.37
CA LYS A 17 -12.59 18.20 -7.14
C LYS A 17 -13.52 17.08 -6.63
N PRO A 18 -14.71 17.41 -6.10
CA PRO A 18 -15.68 16.39 -5.67
C PRO A 18 -16.01 15.42 -6.81
N ALA A 19 -16.17 15.92 -8.03
CA ALA A 19 -16.42 15.09 -9.21
C ALA A 19 -15.32 14.05 -9.49
N PHE A 20 -14.05 14.35 -9.17
CA PHE A 20 -12.99 13.34 -9.26
C PHE A 20 -13.13 12.28 -8.16
N ARG A 21 -13.41 12.69 -6.91
CA ARG A 21 -13.64 11.78 -5.78
C ARG A 21 -14.84 10.85 -6.03
N ASP A 22 -15.90 11.37 -6.63
CA ASP A 22 -17.05 10.58 -7.07
C ASP A 22 -16.65 9.59 -8.16
N ARG A 23 -15.96 10.05 -9.20
CA ARG A 23 -15.59 9.23 -10.35
C ARG A 23 -14.65 8.09 -9.98
N ILE A 24 -13.62 8.34 -9.18
CA ILE A 24 -12.67 7.29 -8.77
C ILE A 24 -13.37 6.24 -7.89
N THR A 25 -14.27 6.67 -7.00
CA THR A 25 -15.07 5.74 -6.18
C THR A 25 -15.97 4.88 -7.07
N GLN A 26 -16.66 5.48 -8.05
CA GLN A 26 -17.52 4.74 -8.99
C GLN A 26 -16.74 3.68 -9.79
N ILE A 27 -15.54 4.01 -10.28
CA ILE A 27 -14.69 3.06 -11.02
C ILE A 27 -14.32 1.87 -10.13
N VAL A 28 -13.92 2.12 -8.88
CA VAL A 28 -13.60 1.04 -7.93
C VAL A 28 -14.83 0.19 -7.63
N MET A 29 -15.99 0.81 -7.42
CA MET A 29 -17.24 0.08 -7.16
C MET A 29 -17.73 -0.71 -8.36
N GLU A 30 -17.53 -0.23 -9.58
CA GLU A 30 -17.84 -0.98 -10.80
C GLU A 30 -17.06 -2.31 -10.82
N VAL A 31 -15.75 -2.27 -10.52
CA VAL A 31 -14.92 -3.49 -10.44
C VAL A 31 -15.42 -4.41 -9.33
N VAL A 32 -15.64 -3.89 -8.12
CA VAL A 32 -16.13 -4.68 -6.99
C VAL A 32 -17.48 -5.33 -7.30
N SER A 33 -18.36 -4.65 -8.04
CA SER A 33 -19.70 -5.16 -8.39
C SER A 33 -19.69 -6.21 -9.50
N LYS A 34 -18.70 -6.15 -10.41
CA LYS A 34 -18.65 -7.02 -11.61
C LYS A 34 -17.74 -8.24 -11.44
N TYR A 35 -16.79 -8.18 -10.51
CA TYR A 35 -15.78 -9.21 -10.33
C TYR A 35 -15.77 -9.69 -8.89
N ALA A 36 -15.58 -11.00 -8.70
CA ALA A 36 -15.48 -11.64 -7.39
C ALA A 36 -14.09 -11.38 -6.75
N VAL A 37 -13.77 -10.10 -6.51
CA VAL A 37 -12.52 -9.67 -5.85
C VAL A 37 -12.65 -9.76 -4.33
N ASP A 38 -11.59 -10.15 -3.64
CA ASP A 38 -11.55 -10.21 -2.17
C ASP A 38 -11.18 -8.88 -1.52
N GLY A 39 -10.57 -7.99 -2.29
CA GLY A 39 -10.20 -6.68 -1.80
C GLY A 39 -9.87 -5.69 -2.89
N VAL A 40 -9.68 -4.44 -2.44
CA VAL A 40 -9.21 -3.32 -3.24
C VAL A 40 -7.91 -2.84 -2.61
N ASN A 41 -6.82 -2.91 -3.38
CA ASN A 41 -5.55 -2.31 -3.01
C ASN A 41 -5.37 -0.98 -3.75
N LEU A 42 -5.08 0.08 -3.02
CA LEU A 42 -4.83 1.41 -3.58
C LEU A 42 -3.33 1.70 -3.56
N ASP A 43 -2.72 1.74 -4.74
CA ASP A 43 -1.27 1.93 -4.89
C ASP A 43 -0.88 3.41 -4.66
N TYR A 44 -0.03 3.63 -3.67
CA TYR A 44 0.67 4.87 -3.38
C TYR A 44 -0.16 6.15 -3.51
N VAL A 45 -1.35 6.15 -2.93
CA VAL A 45 -2.31 7.26 -3.00
C VAL A 45 -1.72 8.52 -2.38
N ARG A 46 -1.54 9.55 -3.22
CA ARG A 46 -1.00 10.84 -2.83
C ARG A 46 -1.29 11.90 -3.90
N PHE A 47 -1.06 13.16 -3.55
CA PHE A 47 -0.86 14.21 -4.55
C PHE A 47 0.51 14.05 -5.23
N SER A 48 0.61 14.38 -6.52
CA SER A 48 1.89 14.35 -7.25
C SER A 48 2.82 15.47 -6.83
N ILE A 49 2.26 16.63 -6.49
CA ILE A 49 2.90 17.84 -5.99
C ILE A 49 2.01 18.44 -4.90
N PRO A 50 2.57 19.03 -3.83
CA PRO A 50 1.77 19.77 -2.85
C PRO A 50 1.01 20.89 -3.57
N GLN A 51 -0.32 20.88 -3.50
CA GLN A 51 -1.18 21.81 -4.27
C GLN A 51 -1.35 23.17 -3.58
N GLY A 52 -0.30 23.69 -2.92
CA GLY A 52 -0.34 24.97 -2.20
C GLY A 52 -1.31 25.06 -1.02
N LYS A 53 -2.05 23.98 -0.73
CA LYS A 53 -2.95 23.86 0.43
C LYS A 53 -2.22 23.27 1.62
N ARG A 54 -2.74 23.54 2.81
CA ARG A 54 -2.18 23.00 4.06
C ARG A 54 -2.22 21.46 4.01
N ALA A 55 -1.21 20.80 4.56
CA ALA A 55 -1.09 19.33 4.55
C ALA A 55 -2.33 18.61 5.13
N ASP A 56 -3.03 19.25 6.10
CA ASP A 56 -4.27 18.74 6.67
C ASP A 56 -5.45 18.75 5.68
N GLU A 57 -5.51 19.68 4.73
CA GLU A 57 -6.53 19.67 3.68
C GLU A 57 -6.26 18.58 2.65
N ALA A 58 -4.99 18.39 2.27
CA ALA A 58 -4.57 17.32 1.37
C ALA A 58 -4.90 15.95 1.97
N GLU A 59 -4.58 15.76 3.25
CA GLU A 59 -4.90 14.54 3.98
C GLU A 59 -6.41 14.31 4.05
N ARG A 60 -7.21 15.34 4.34
CA ARG A 60 -8.67 15.24 4.36
C ARG A 60 -9.25 14.81 3.00
N ALA A 61 -8.78 15.40 1.91
CA ALA A 61 -9.28 15.11 0.57
C ALA A 61 -9.04 13.65 0.17
N ILE A 62 -7.84 13.12 0.44
CA ILE A 62 -7.52 11.71 0.17
C ILE A 62 -8.30 10.80 1.12
N SER A 63 -8.32 11.12 2.41
CA SER A 63 -9.04 10.33 3.42
C SER A 63 -10.52 10.20 3.08
N GLU A 64 -11.14 11.24 2.52
CA GLU A 64 -12.54 11.18 2.07
C GLU A 64 -12.76 10.12 0.99
N VAL A 65 -11.86 10.04 -0.02
CA VAL A 65 -11.93 8.99 -1.05
C VAL A 65 -11.77 7.61 -0.43
N MET A 66 -10.77 7.43 0.42
CA MET A 66 -10.52 6.16 1.11
C MET A 66 -11.74 5.71 1.92
N ARG A 67 -12.39 6.65 2.64
CA ARG A 67 -13.58 6.40 3.46
C ARG A 67 -14.80 6.03 2.61
N ARG A 68 -14.97 6.69 1.47
CA ARG A 68 -16.04 6.37 0.49
C ARG A 68 -15.85 4.98 -0.12
N ILE A 69 -14.63 4.65 -0.54
CA ILE A 69 -14.30 3.30 -1.07
C ILE A 69 -14.57 2.22 -0.02
N ASN A 70 -14.16 2.43 1.23
CA ASN A 70 -14.44 1.50 2.32
C ASN A 70 -15.95 1.32 2.55
N LYS A 71 -16.68 2.43 2.73
CA LYS A 71 -18.12 2.39 3.00
C LYS A 71 -18.91 1.72 1.88
N GLU A 72 -18.73 2.16 0.64
CA GLU A 72 -19.47 1.61 -0.51
C GLU A 72 -19.02 0.19 -0.82
N GLY A 73 -17.72 -0.10 -0.70
CA GLY A 73 -17.18 -1.44 -0.92
C GLY A 73 -17.73 -2.45 0.07
N LYS A 74 -17.77 -2.11 1.36
CA LYS A 74 -18.36 -2.98 2.40
C LYS A 74 -19.88 -3.09 2.28
N ARG A 75 -20.57 -2.11 1.68
CA ARG A 75 -22.00 -2.22 1.33
C ARG A 75 -22.26 -3.27 0.25
N LEU A 76 -21.37 -3.40 -0.73
CA LEU A 76 -21.46 -4.39 -1.80
C LEU A 76 -20.97 -5.78 -1.34
N LYS A 77 -19.88 -5.83 -0.56
CA LYS A 77 -19.29 -7.06 -0.03
C LYS A 77 -18.78 -6.79 1.39
N ALA A 78 -19.51 -7.24 2.41
CA ALA A 78 -19.20 -6.95 3.82
C ALA A 78 -17.77 -7.31 4.25
N ASN A 79 -17.22 -8.38 3.65
CA ASN A 79 -15.85 -8.87 3.92
C ASN A 79 -14.80 -8.32 2.95
N LEU A 80 -15.09 -7.29 2.15
CA LEU A 80 -14.14 -6.70 1.24
C LEU A 80 -12.97 -6.09 2.02
N VAL A 81 -11.75 -6.53 1.70
CA VAL A 81 -10.51 -6.00 2.29
C VAL A 81 -10.10 -4.72 1.57
N ILE A 82 -9.89 -3.64 2.31
CA ILE A 82 -9.34 -2.39 1.76
C ILE A 82 -7.89 -2.26 2.19
N SER A 83 -6.96 -2.22 1.23
CA SER A 83 -5.54 -2.06 1.51
C SER A 83 -4.93 -0.87 0.77
N VAL A 84 -3.75 -0.42 1.23
CA VAL A 84 -3.02 0.69 0.62
C VAL A 84 -1.52 0.45 0.65
N ASP A 85 -0.84 0.73 -0.46
CA ASP A 85 0.61 0.81 -0.51
C ASP A 85 1.05 2.21 -0.07
N ALA A 86 1.86 2.29 0.98
CA ALA A 86 2.17 3.57 1.62
C ALA A 86 3.65 3.67 2.04
N ALA A 87 4.13 4.90 2.20
CA ALA A 87 5.46 5.20 2.73
C ALA A 87 5.38 6.02 4.02
N PRO A 88 4.78 5.49 5.11
CA PRO A 88 4.56 6.25 6.35
C PRO A 88 5.85 6.67 7.06
N TRP A 89 6.99 6.11 6.64
CA TRP A 89 8.33 6.43 7.11
C TRP A 89 8.94 7.68 6.44
N LYS A 90 8.35 8.18 5.35
CA LYS A 90 8.80 9.41 4.71
C LYS A 90 8.31 10.65 5.49
N PRO A 91 9.21 11.54 5.95
CA PRO A 91 8.82 12.69 6.76
C PRO A 91 7.81 13.63 6.09
N ASP A 92 7.88 13.78 4.77
CA ASP A 92 7.10 14.72 3.96
C ASP A 92 5.81 14.11 3.39
N ILE A 93 5.55 12.81 3.60
CA ILE A 93 4.46 12.09 2.92
C ILE A 93 3.08 12.66 3.24
N LYS A 94 2.92 13.27 4.42
CA LYS A 94 1.71 13.98 4.83
C LYS A 94 1.45 15.24 4.01
N ALA A 95 2.49 15.93 3.53
CA ALA A 95 2.33 17.09 2.64
C ALA A 95 1.72 16.69 1.29
N PHE A 96 1.83 15.41 0.93
CA PHE A 96 1.17 14.82 -0.23
C PHE A 96 -0.16 14.14 0.13
N GLY A 97 -0.70 14.41 1.33
CA GLY A 97 -2.01 13.95 1.81
C GLY A 97 -2.08 12.50 2.27
N GLN A 98 -0.97 11.79 2.36
CA GLN A 98 -0.98 10.39 2.78
C GLN A 98 -0.78 10.24 4.29
N ASN A 99 -1.70 9.55 4.96
CA ASN A 99 -1.64 9.29 6.40
C ASN A 99 -2.13 7.87 6.74
N ALA A 100 -1.47 6.87 6.18
CA ALA A 100 -1.88 5.47 6.28
C ALA A 100 -2.01 4.93 7.72
N PRO A 101 -1.15 5.27 8.69
CA PRO A 101 -1.34 4.85 10.08
C PRO A 101 -2.67 5.34 10.67
N LYS A 102 -3.04 6.60 10.41
CA LYS A 102 -4.33 7.16 10.82
C LYS A 102 -5.50 6.46 10.13
N TRP A 103 -5.38 6.17 8.83
CA TRP A 103 -6.42 5.44 8.09
C TRP A 103 -6.66 4.03 8.66
N ALA A 104 -5.60 3.34 9.07
CA ALA A 104 -5.70 2.03 9.71
C ALA A 104 -6.38 2.14 11.08
N ASP A 105 -5.92 3.07 11.91
CA ASP A 105 -6.45 3.32 13.26
C ASP A 105 -7.94 3.75 13.26
N GLU A 106 -8.38 4.43 12.21
CA GLU A 106 -9.79 4.82 12.00
C GLU A 106 -10.63 3.73 11.30
N GLY A 107 -10.05 2.58 10.94
CA GLY A 107 -10.77 1.51 10.24
C GLY A 107 -11.11 1.80 8.78
N ILE A 108 -10.51 2.83 8.19
CA ILE A 108 -10.68 3.17 6.76
C ILE A 108 -9.97 2.15 5.87
N VAL A 109 -8.79 1.71 6.29
CA VAL A 109 -8.04 0.64 5.63
C VAL A 109 -7.86 -0.53 6.60
N ASP A 110 -7.97 -1.73 6.06
CA ASP A 110 -7.76 -2.97 6.78
C ASP A 110 -6.28 -3.36 6.81
N VAL A 111 -5.52 -3.04 5.75
CA VAL A 111 -4.08 -3.33 5.63
C VAL A 111 -3.31 -2.14 5.06
N VAL A 112 -2.15 -1.83 5.66
CA VAL A 112 -1.18 -0.86 5.15
C VAL A 112 0.09 -1.60 4.76
N TYR A 113 0.39 -1.67 3.47
CA TYR A 113 1.66 -2.18 2.94
C TYR A 113 2.71 -1.07 2.97
N SER A 114 3.54 -1.06 4.01
CA SER A 114 4.64 -0.11 4.14
C SER A 114 5.78 -0.47 3.19
N MET A 115 5.92 0.32 2.12
CA MET A 115 6.90 0.11 1.04
C MET A 115 8.35 0.28 1.52
N GLN A 116 9.11 -0.80 1.50
CA GLN A 116 10.49 -0.91 1.99
C GLN A 116 11.38 -1.59 0.94
N TYR A 117 11.53 -0.95 -0.23
CA TYR A 117 12.19 -1.58 -1.39
C TYR A 117 13.71 -1.56 -1.34
N HIS A 118 14.28 -0.75 -0.44
CA HIS A 118 15.72 -0.56 -0.30
C HIS A 118 16.45 -1.84 0.10
N ALA A 119 17.74 -1.95 -0.24
CA ALA A 119 18.59 -3.10 0.10
C ALA A 119 18.71 -3.30 1.62
N ASN A 120 18.68 -2.18 2.34
CA ASN A 120 18.74 -2.10 3.79
C ASN A 120 17.56 -1.26 4.29
N PRO A 121 16.35 -1.86 4.41
CA PRO A 121 15.22 -1.19 5.01
C PRO A 121 15.51 -0.77 6.45
N ASP A 122 15.06 0.41 6.84
CA ASP A 122 15.03 0.80 8.24
C ASP A 122 13.83 0.11 8.90
N PHE A 123 14.06 -1.05 9.50
CA PHE A 123 13.03 -1.74 10.27
C PHE A 123 12.76 -1.06 11.62
N GLY A 124 13.67 -0.23 12.12
CA GLY A 124 13.53 0.52 13.37
C GLY A 124 12.47 1.61 13.25
N ILE A 125 12.50 2.40 12.17
CA ILE A 125 11.47 3.41 11.93
C ILE A 125 10.09 2.79 11.75
N ILE A 126 9.99 1.60 11.14
CA ILE A 126 8.72 0.88 11.02
C ILE A 126 8.20 0.42 12.39
N LYS A 127 9.04 -0.19 13.22
CA LYS A 127 8.66 -0.56 14.59
C LYS A 127 8.22 0.66 15.41
N SER A 128 8.90 1.79 15.23
CA SER A 128 8.58 3.06 15.87
C SER A 128 7.21 3.59 15.42
N ILE A 129 6.87 3.48 14.14
CA ILE A 129 5.53 3.84 13.63
C ILE A 129 4.48 2.88 14.21
N GLN A 130 4.72 1.57 14.10
CA GLN A 130 3.81 0.54 14.56
C GLN A 130 3.50 0.68 16.06
N SER A 131 4.47 1.05 16.91
CA SER A 131 4.24 1.22 18.35
C SER A 131 3.33 2.39 18.71
N ARG A 132 3.10 3.33 17.78
CA ARG A 132 2.19 4.48 17.96
C ARG A 132 0.80 4.25 17.36
N MET A 133 0.60 3.15 16.64
CA MET A 133 -0.68 2.81 16.03
C MET A 133 -1.62 2.19 17.06
N LYS A 134 -2.91 2.50 16.96
CA LYS A 134 -3.98 1.79 17.66
C LYS A 134 -4.20 0.39 17.11
N ARG A 135 -3.95 0.20 15.80
CA ARG A 135 -4.08 -1.08 15.09
C ARG A 135 -2.76 -1.54 14.46
N PRO A 136 -1.74 -1.86 15.28
CA PRO A 136 -0.41 -2.23 14.79
C PRO A 136 -0.39 -3.46 13.87
N GLU A 137 -1.38 -4.35 13.98
CA GLU A 137 -1.57 -5.55 13.16
C GLU A 137 -1.97 -5.23 11.70
N ALA A 138 -2.49 -4.04 11.43
CA ALA A 138 -2.82 -3.60 10.08
C ALA A 138 -1.58 -3.26 9.25
N LEU A 139 -0.42 -3.02 9.88
CA LEU A 139 0.82 -2.66 9.18
C LEU A 139 1.59 -3.91 8.72
N VAL A 140 1.70 -4.08 7.40
CA VAL A 140 2.50 -5.12 6.76
C VAL A 140 3.73 -4.48 6.10
N VAL A 141 4.91 -5.07 6.31
CA VAL A 141 6.12 -4.59 5.63
C VAL A 141 6.21 -5.19 4.22
N MET A 142 6.30 -4.32 3.22
CA MET A 142 6.46 -4.71 1.82
C MET A 142 7.91 -4.53 1.36
N VAL A 143 8.66 -5.62 1.23
CA VAL A 143 10.09 -5.58 0.88
C VAL A 143 10.31 -5.63 -0.62
N GLY A 144 11.46 -5.14 -1.08
CA GLY A 144 11.87 -5.23 -2.50
C GLY A 144 12.56 -6.57 -2.84
N ASN A 145 12.51 -7.00 -4.11
CA ASN A 145 13.31 -8.12 -4.64
C ASN A 145 14.41 -7.68 -5.63
N PHE A 146 14.72 -6.39 -5.70
CA PHE A 146 15.69 -5.82 -6.62
C PHE A 146 16.51 -4.71 -5.96
N ASP A 147 17.71 -4.48 -6.46
CA ASP A 147 18.58 -3.38 -6.02
C ASP A 147 18.68 -2.30 -7.10
N ARG A 148 18.62 -1.03 -6.71
CA ARG A 148 18.78 0.08 -7.66
C ARG A 148 20.25 0.25 -8.03
N LEU A 149 20.53 0.35 -9.32
CA LEU A 149 21.86 0.58 -9.87
C LEU A 149 22.04 2.09 -10.15
N GLY A 150 22.27 2.86 -9.08
CA GLY A 150 22.48 4.30 -9.18
C GLY A 150 21.20 5.14 -9.39
N PRO A 151 21.34 6.39 -9.86
CA PRO A 151 20.20 7.26 -10.14
C PRO A 151 19.41 6.75 -11.34
N GLY A 152 18.10 6.55 -11.18
CA GLY A 152 17.19 6.15 -12.25
C GLY A 152 16.38 4.88 -11.94
N HIS A 153 16.01 4.17 -13.00
CA HIS A 153 15.15 2.97 -12.95
C HIS A 153 15.90 1.66 -13.23
N ALA A 154 17.22 1.72 -13.45
CA ALA A 154 18.04 0.54 -13.61
C ALA A 154 18.07 -0.25 -12.30
N VAL A 155 17.83 -1.56 -12.39
CA VAL A 155 17.79 -2.46 -11.24
C VAL A 155 18.50 -3.76 -11.54
N ALA A 156 19.13 -4.34 -10.52
CA ALA A 156 19.67 -5.69 -10.52
C ALA A 156 18.79 -6.62 -9.67
N GLU A 157 18.86 -7.91 -9.97
CA GLU A 157 18.32 -8.94 -9.10
C GLU A 157 18.96 -8.86 -7.71
N ARG A 158 18.13 -8.83 -6.66
CA ARG A 158 18.62 -8.95 -5.29
C ARG A 158 18.96 -10.40 -4.98
N ASN A 159 20.06 -10.63 -4.27
CA ASN A 159 20.46 -11.97 -3.84
C ASN A 159 19.29 -12.76 -3.19
N PRO A 160 18.99 -14.01 -3.63
CA PRO A 160 17.87 -14.80 -3.10
C PRO A 160 17.87 -15.02 -1.58
N ALA A 161 19.05 -15.23 -0.98
CA ALA A 161 19.18 -15.37 0.47
C ALA A 161 18.83 -14.06 1.19
N ARG A 162 19.23 -12.92 0.61
CA ARG A 162 18.87 -11.60 1.14
C ARG A 162 17.37 -11.34 1.04
N VAL A 163 16.71 -11.71 -0.06
CA VAL A 163 15.24 -11.59 -0.19
C VAL A 163 14.54 -12.41 0.90
N SER A 164 15.01 -13.65 1.12
CA SER A 164 14.49 -14.52 2.19
C SER A 164 14.68 -13.91 3.58
N GLU A 165 15.87 -13.37 3.87
CA GLU A 165 16.16 -12.69 5.13
C GLU A 165 15.24 -11.47 5.37
N LEU A 166 15.05 -10.63 4.35
CA LEU A 166 14.18 -9.45 4.42
C LEU A 166 12.73 -9.84 4.67
N ILE A 167 12.23 -10.91 4.03
CA ILE A 167 10.89 -11.45 4.27
C ILE A 167 10.74 -11.96 5.70
N SER A 168 11.73 -12.68 6.24
CA SER A 168 11.70 -13.14 7.63
C SER A 168 11.61 -11.96 8.61
N LYS A 169 12.42 -10.92 8.40
CA LYS A 169 12.38 -9.70 9.23
C LYS A 169 11.07 -8.95 9.10
N ALA A 170 10.54 -8.81 7.88
CA ALA A 170 9.24 -8.21 7.61
C ALA A 170 8.11 -8.94 8.35
N ARG A 171 8.05 -10.27 8.24
CA ARG A 171 7.05 -11.11 8.93
C ARG A 171 7.11 -10.97 10.45
N ALA A 172 8.30 -10.87 11.03
CA ALA A 172 8.47 -10.66 12.47
C ALA A 172 7.88 -9.31 12.94
N ILE A 173 7.80 -8.31 12.06
CA ILE A 173 7.23 -6.99 12.35
C ILE A 173 5.73 -6.96 12.09
N SER A 174 5.21 -7.66 11.09
CA SER A 174 3.78 -7.64 10.72
C SER A 174 2.83 -8.26 11.77
N ARG A 175 3.31 -8.67 12.96
CA ARG A 175 2.52 -9.12 14.15
C ARG A 175 1.34 -10.05 13.82
N GLY A 176 1.61 -11.14 13.10
CA GLY A 176 0.58 -12.14 12.75
C GLY A 176 -0.16 -11.87 11.44
N ASN A 177 0.07 -10.72 10.83
CA ASN A 177 -0.28 -10.45 9.45
C ASN A 177 0.81 -11.00 8.49
N GLY A 178 0.52 -10.99 7.19
CA GLY A 178 1.40 -11.53 6.15
C GLY A 178 2.65 -10.70 5.87
N VAL A 179 3.18 -10.88 4.66
CA VAL A 179 4.28 -10.12 4.08
C VAL A 179 3.90 -9.75 2.65
N ALA A 180 4.46 -8.66 2.13
CA ALA A 180 4.35 -8.31 0.73
C ALA A 180 5.75 -8.19 0.10
N LEU A 181 5.84 -8.50 -1.19
CA LEU A 181 7.08 -8.47 -1.97
C LEU A 181 6.84 -7.68 -3.25
N TYR A 182 7.60 -6.61 -3.46
CA TYR A 182 7.56 -5.80 -4.67
C TYR A 182 8.85 -6.04 -5.49
N TYR A 183 8.82 -6.41 -6.77
CA TYR A 183 7.64 -6.65 -7.61
C TYR A 183 7.75 -7.95 -8.39
N TYR A 184 6.59 -8.57 -8.64
CA TYR A 184 6.47 -9.88 -9.26
C TYR A 184 7.26 -10.01 -10.57
N GLY A 185 7.23 -9.00 -11.44
CA GLY A 185 7.97 -8.99 -12.70
C GLY A 185 9.51 -8.95 -12.59
N ARG A 186 10.09 -8.93 -11.39
CA ARG A 186 11.54 -9.12 -11.13
C ARG A 186 11.85 -10.36 -10.30
N LEU A 187 10.83 -11.15 -9.98
CA LEU A 187 11.00 -12.36 -9.19
C LEU A 187 11.67 -13.41 -10.07
N SER A 188 12.95 -13.68 -9.83
CA SER A 188 13.71 -14.67 -10.60
C SER A 188 13.39 -16.09 -10.15
N ASP A 189 13.64 -17.09 -11.00
CA ASP A 189 13.50 -18.50 -10.62
C ASP A 189 14.37 -18.86 -9.41
N ARG A 190 15.57 -18.26 -9.32
CA ARG A 190 16.47 -18.42 -8.17
C ARG A 190 15.86 -17.89 -6.88
N GLN A 191 15.19 -16.73 -6.94
CA GLN A 191 14.44 -16.19 -5.81
C GLN A 191 13.25 -17.08 -5.48
N ILE A 192 12.46 -17.51 -6.46
CA ILE A 192 11.30 -18.39 -6.27
C ILE A 192 11.71 -19.68 -5.56
N ASP A 193 12.79 -20.33 -6.01
CA ASP A 193 13.29 -21.56 -5.42
C ASP A 193 13.77 -21.37 -3.99
N ALA A 194 14.50 -20.28 -3.71
CA ALA A 194 14.94 -19.95 -2.35
C ALA A 194 13.74 -19.69 -1.42
N LEU A 195 12.72 -18.98 -1.90
CA LEU A 195 11.52 -18.68 -1.12
C LEU A 195 10.68 -19.93 -0.84
N LYS A 196 10.50 -20.81 -1.84
CA LYS A 196 9.80 -22.09 -1.70
C LYS A 196 10.49 -23.02 -0.70
N LYS A 197 11.82 -23.10 -0.73
CA LYS A 197 12.61 -23.95 0.18
C LYS A 197 12.79 -23.34 1.58
N GLY A 198 12.61 -22.03 1.70
CA GLY A 198 12.81 -21.29 2.94
C GLY A 198 11.51 -20.72 3.51
N VAL A 199 11.39 -19.39 3.46
CA VAL A 199 10.35 -18.63 4.20
C VAL A 199 8.91 -18.96 3.83
N PHE A 200 8.67 -19.59 2.67
CA PHE A 200 7.34 -20.05 2.23
C PHE A 200 7.24 -21.58 2.09
N GLN A 201 8.09 -22.34 2.77
CA GLN A 201 7.99 -23.80 2.80
C GLN A 201 6.65 -24.28 3.39
N ALA A 202 6.16 -23.58 4.41
CA ALA A 202 4.85 -23.86 4.99
C ALA A 202 3.72 -23.19 4.18
N LYS A 203 2.62 -23.92 3.96
CA LYS A 203 1.41 -23.36 3.34
C LYS A 203 0.90 -22.16 4.12
N ALA A 204 0.56 -21.09 3.41
CA ALA A 204 -0.10 -19.92 4.00
C ALA A 204 -1.47 -20.31 4.59
N ARG A 205 -1.82 -19.73 5.73
CA ARG A 205 -3.14 -19.87 6.37
C ARG A 205 -3.82 -18.51 6.36
N PRO A 206 -4.76 -18.23 5.43
CA PRO A 206 -5.49 -16.97 5.44
C PRO A 206 -6.29 -16.86 6.74
N GLN A 207 -6.22 -15.69 7.38
CA GLN A 207 -7.00 -15.38 8.58
C GLN A 207 -8.42 -14.89 8.22
N TRP A 208 -8.66 -14.52 6.96
CA TRP A 208 -9.99 -14.14 6.48
C TRP A 208 -10.78 -15.37 6.05
N LYS A 209 -12.09 -15.39 6.39
CA LYS A 209 -13.01 -16.40 5.90
C LYS A 209 -13.28 -16.14 4.41
N THR A 210 -12.93 -17.07 3.54
CA THR A 210 -13.49 -17.11 2.18
C THR A 210 -14.98 -17.38 2.32
N ALA A 211 -15.82 -16.49 1.76
CA ALA A 211 -17.25 -16.70 1.67
C ALA A 211 -17.55 -17.91 0.76
#